data_AF-A0A445LZQ9-F1
#
_entry.id   AF-A0A445LZQ9-F1
#
_cell.length_a   1.000
_cell.length_b   1.000
_cell.length_c   1.000
_cell.angle_alpha   90.00
_cell.angle_beta   90.00
_cell.angle_gamma   90.00
#
_symmetry.space_group_name_H-M   'P 1'
#
loop_
_entity.id
_entity.type
_entity.pdbx_description
1 polymer ?
#
loop_
_entity_poly.entity_id
_entity_poly.type
_entity_poly.pdbx_seq_one_letter_code
_entity_poly.pdbx_strand_id
1 'polypeptide(L)'
;MLECDEHDAQMQIETFKIITIKSSKRRCNLVRGQSPLVSLVLRFHKKQPANCEVIKVLVALQLLYLGMETSSSVSNKTITLEEWNGSSPTKLSKTFTIKASSSSVLITRYFPFPIIIIIIHLFLSHLLFFLLIPRSGARFTHVWRRLLQAFVPEGFPSSVTADYVPFQIWDLLQGLSTYIRTMLSTQALLSAIGVGEKSATVIGATFQWFLRDLTGMLGGILFTFYQGSNLDSNAKMWRLVADLMNDLGMLMDLISPLFPSAFVFVVCLGSISRSFTGVASGATRAALTQHFALQDNAADISAKEGSQETVATMIGMALGMLVARLTIGHPLAIWFSFLSLTVFHMYANYRAVRCLALNSLNPERSSILLQHFMETGQVLSPKQVSSQEHVLPIQFISWSSKKANCLHKKVCLGMRISSFDNMEM
;
A
#
# COMPACT_ATOMS: atom_id res chain seq x y z
N MET A 1 -11.53 -62.61 -7.18
CA MET A 1 -10.05 -62.67 -7.18
C MET A 1 -9.57 -61.26 -7.53
N LEU A 2 -9.17 -60.52 -6.49
CA LEU A 2 -8.40 -59.25 -6.46
C LEU A 2 -9.08 -58.00 -7.09
N GLU A 3 -9.54 -56.94 -6.41
CA GLU A 3 -9.17 -56.18 -5.18
C GLU A 3 -8.24 -54.97 -5.44
N CYS A 4 -8.72 -53.77 -4.98
CA CYS A 4 -8.01 -52.53 -4.58
C CYS A 4 -7.24 -51.68 -5.63
N ASP A 5 -7.08 -50.35 -5.56
CA ASP A 5 -7.65 -49.26 -4.74
C ASP A 5 -7.22 -47.87 -5.31
N GLU A 6 -7.94 -46.82 -4.88
CA GLU A 6 -7.52 -45.44 -4.53
C GLU A 6 -6.41 -44.60 -5.23
N HIS A 7 -6.75 -43.30 -5.33
CA HIS A 7 -5.93 -42.09 -5.06
C HIS A 7 -5.17 -41.30 -6.17
N ASP A 8 -5.38 -39.98 -6.08
CA ASP A 8 -4.54 -38.83 -6.45
C ASP A 8 -4.50 -38.30 -7.90
N ALA A 9 -5.43 -37.38 -8.16
CA ALA A 9 -5.22 -36.22 -9.02
C ALA A 9 -4.14 -35.30 -8.41
N GLN A 10 -2.88 -35.70 -8.56
CA GLN A 10 -1.74 -34.91 -8.14
C GLN A 10 -1.50 -33.77 -9.14
N MET A 11 -1.79 -32.56 -8.67
CA MET A 11 -1.34 -31.29 -9.23
C MET A 11 0.19 -31.32 -9.38
N GLN A 12 0.70 -31.78 -10.52
CA GLN A 12 2.11 -31.61 -10.85
C GLN A 12 2.35 -30.18 -11.28
N ILE A 13 2.80 -29.36 -10.33
CA ILE A 13 3.73 -28.27 -10.61
C ILE A 13 4.98 -28.94 -11.18
N GLU A 14 5.00 -29.17 -12.50
CA GLU A 14 6.20 -29.67 -13.17
C GLU A 14 7.27 -28.57 -13.12
N THR A 15 8.17 -28.74 -12.15
CA THR A 15 9.56 -28.28 -12.11
C THR A 15 10.03 -27.67 -13.43
N PHE A 16 10.31 -26.36 -13.43
CA PHE A 16 11.05 -25.69 -14.51
C PHE A 16 12.39 -26.40 -14.69
N LYS A 17 12.50 -27.25 -15.72
CA LYS A 17 13.79 -27.82 -16.15
C LYS A 17 14.61 -26.70 -16.77
N ILE A 18 15.53 -26.12 -16.00
CA ILE A 18 16.64 -25.35 -16.56
C ILE A 18 17.52 -26.34 -17.31
N ILE A 19 17.32 -26.47 -18.62
CA ILE A 19 18.23 -27.23 -19.48
C ILE A 19 19.53 -26.43 -19.55
N THR A 20 20.46 -26.73 -18.66
CA THR A 20 21.86 -26.31 -18.84
C THR A 20 22.42 -27.18 -19.95
N ILE A 21 22.59 -26.63 -21.15
CA ILE A 21 23.25 -27.33 -22.24
C ILE A 21 24.72 -27.54 -21.83
N LYS A 22 25.01 -28.71 -21.27
CA LYS A 22 26.37 -29.18 -21.04
C LYS A 22 26.99 -29.40 -22.41
N SER A 23 28.04 -28.62 -22.73
CA SER A 23 28.81 -28.74 -23.97
C SER A 23 29.19 -30.20 -24.23
N SER A 24 28.52 -30.81 -25.21
CA SER A 24 28.84 -32.14 -25.71
C SER A 24 29.98 -32.00 -26.71
N LYS A 25 31.11 -32.64 -26.41
CA LYS A 25 32.25 -32.84 -27.31
C LYS A 25 31.79 -33.53 -28.60
N ARG A 26 31.41 -32.78 -29.63
CA ARG A 26 31.53 -33.21 -31.03
C ARG A 26 32.09 -32.07 -31.87
N ARG A 27 33.17 -32.41 -32.57
CA ARG A 27 33.96 -31.59 -33.50
C ARG A 27 33.06 -30.65 -34.32
N CYS A 28 33.05 -29.37 -33.95
CA CYS A 28 32.73 -28.27 -34.86
C CYS A 28 33.97 -27.38 -34.88
N ASN A 29 34.52 -27.17 -36.08
CA ASN A 29 35.70 -26.34 -36.29
C ASN A 29 35.41 -24.92 -35.77
N LEU A 30 35.97 -24.59 -34.61
CA LEU A 30 36.03 -23.23 -34.12
C LEU A 30 36.97 -22.45 -35.04
N VAL A 31 36.42 -21.51 -35.81
CA VAL A 31 37.18 -20.33 -36.23
C VAL A 31 37.56 -19.59 -34.95
N ARG A 32 38.87 -19.39 -34.74
CA ARG A 32 39.43 -18.65 -33.59
C ARG A 32 38.72 -17.31 -33.46
N GLY A 33 38.01 -17.09 -32.34
CA GLY A 33 37.56 -15.74 -31.95
C GLY A 33 36.16 -15.57 -31.35
N GLN A 34 35.45 -16.61 -30.90
CA GLN A 34 34.13 -16.43 -30.26
C GLN A 34 34.02 -17.09 -28.88
N SER A 35 33.62 -16.27 -27.90
CA SER A 35 33.29 -16.63 -26.50
C SER A 35 32.05 -17.54 -26.42
N PRO A 36 31.93 -18.43 -25.41
CA PRO A 36 30.79 -19.33 -25.29
C PRO A 36 29.51 -18.56 -24.96
N LEU A 37 28.56 -18.55 -25.89
CA LEU A 37 27.20 -18.05 -25.68
C LEU A 37 26.42 -19.02 -24.80
N VAL A 38 26.07 -18.61 -23.57
CA VAL A 38 25.04 -19.28 -22.76
C VAL A 38 23.69 -18.79 -23.27
N SER A 39 22.98 -19.61 -24.03
CA SER A 39 21.63 -19.29 -24.52
C SER A 39 20.59 -19.95 -23.61
N LEU A 40 19.70 -19.17 -23.01
CA LEU A 40 18.58 -19.65 -22.20
C LEU A 40 17.29 -19.53 -23.01
N VAL A 41 16.68 -20.66 -23.38
CA VAL A 41 15.43 -20.70 -24.15
C VAL A 41 14.27 -21.05 -23.23
N LEU A 42 13.29 -20.16 -23.11
CA LEU A 42 12.08 -20.37 -22.32
C LEU A 42 10.90 -20.65 -23.25
N ARG A 43 10.24 -21.81 -23.10
CA ARG A 43 9.04 -22.17 -23.87
C ARG A 43 7.79 -21.92 -23.03
N PHE A 44 6.85 -21.13 -23.57
CA PHE A 44 5.52 -20.96 -22.99
C PHE A 44 4.48 -21.70 -23.83
N HIS A 45 3.66 -22.53 -23.18
CA HIS A 45 2.51 -23.17 -23.84
C HIS A 45 1.31 -22.22 -23.84
N LYS A 46 0.79 -21.91 -25.02
CA LYS A 46 -0.27 -20.93 -25.26
C LYS A 46 -1.63 -21.44 -24.74
N LYS A 47 -1.89 -21.29 -23.44
CA LYS A 47 -3.23 -21.35 -22.83
C LYS A 47 -3.32 -20.36 -21.66
N GLN A 48 -3.41 -19.07 -21.97
CA GLN A 48 -4.04 -17.96 -21.21
C GLN A 48 -3.21 -16.67 -21.34
N PRO A 49 -3.74 -15.60 -21.96
CA PRO A 49 -2.99 -14.36 -22.21
C PRO A 49 -2.67 -13.56 -20.93
N ALA A 50 -3.46 -13.68 -19.86
CA ALA A 50 -3.28 -12.90 -18.64
C ALA A 50 -2.11 -13.37 -17.75
N ASN A 51 -1.71 -14.66 -17.82
CA ASN A 51 -0.60 -15.19 -17.04
C ASN A 51 0.76 -14.98 -17.71
N CYS A 52 0.77 -14.73 -19.03
CA CYS A 52 2.03 -14.53 -19.78
C CYS A 52 2.78 -13.28 -19.32
N GLU A 53 2.11 -12.17 -19.04
CA GLU A 53 2.79 -10.93 -18.63
C GLU A 53 3.37 -11.01 -17.22
N VAL A 54 2.63 -11.62 -16.28
CA VAL A 54 3.13 -11.85 -14.90
C VAL A 54 4.33 -12.80 -14.91
N ILE A 55 4.29 -13.86 -15.71
CA ILE A 55 5.39 -14.81 -15.83
C ILE A 55 6.59 -14.16 -16.56
N LYS A 56 6.37 -13.34 -17.60
CA LYS A 56 7.45 -12.56 -18.25
C LYS A 56 8.12 -11.61 -17.27
N VAL A 57 7.36 -10.94 -16.40
CA VAL A 57 7.89 -10.02 -15.38
C VAL A 57 8.63 -10.76 -14.27
N LEU A 58 8.08 -11.85 -13.74
CA LEU A 58 8.74 -12.68 -12.73
C LEU A 58 10.02 -13.30 -13.26
N VAL A 59 10.03 -13.76 -14.52
CA VAL A 59 11.22 -14.28 -15.17
C VAL A 59 12.23 -13.17 -15.47
N ALA A 60 11.80 -11.97 -15.86
CA ALA A 60 12.70 -10.83 -16.02
C ALA A 60 13.34 -10.41 -14.69
N LEU A 61 12.56 -10.39 -13.59
CA LEU A 61 13.05 -10.11 -12.24
C LEU A 61 14.01 -11.21 -11.74
N GLN A 62 13.70 -12.48 -11.99
CA GLN A 62 14.57 -13.61 -11.65
C GLN A 62 15.88 -13.59 -12.46
N LEU A 63 15.83 -13.20 -13.73
CA LEU A 63 17.01 -13.07 -14.60
C LEU A 63 17.86 -11.85 -14.25
N LEU A 64 17.24 -10.75 -13.81
CA LEU A 64 17.93 -9.59 -13.24
C LEU A 64 18.62 -9.97 -11.91
N TYR A 65 17.94 -10.74 -11.05
CA TYR A 65 18.48 -11.25 -9.79
C TYR A 65 19.67 -12.20 -10.01
N LEU A 66 19.55 -13.19 -10.91
CA LEU A 66 20.63 -14.13 -11.26
C LEU A 66 21.79 -13.45 -12.01
N GLY A 67 21.51 -12.38 -12.76
CA GLY A 67 22.53 -11.55 -13.41
C GLY A 67 23.39 -10.77 -12.39
N MET A 68 22.82 -10.41 -11.24
CA MET A 68 23.50 -9.70 -10.16
C MET A 68 24.37 -10.61 -9.29
N GLU A 69 23.97 -11.86 -9.04
CA GLU A 69 24.76 -12.83 -8.26
C GLU A 69 26.02 -13.33 -8.98
N THR A 70 26.10 -13.18 -10.31
CA THR A 70 27.21 -13.72 -11.12
C THR A 70 28.21 -12.65 -11.60
N SER A 71 28.62 -11.72 -10.74
CA SER A 71 29.72 -10.79 -11.05
C SER A 71 31.03 -11.19 -10.36
N SER A 72 31.70 -12.22 -10.88
CA SER A 72 33.13 -12.44 -10.63
C SER A 72 33.96 -12.73 -11.89
N SER A 73 33.37 -12.69 -13.09
CA SER A 73 34.19 -12.64 -14.32
C SER A 73 33.55 -11.84 -15.44
N VAL A 74 34.37 -10.94 -15.99
CA VAL A 74 34.09 -10.08 -17.14
C VAL A 74 33.91 -10.94 -18.38
N SER A 75 32.66 -11.14 -18.82
CA SER A 75 32.38 -11.69 -20.14
C SER A 75 31.07 -11.13 -20.67
N ASN A 76 31.11 -10.60 -21.91
CA ASN A 76 29.96 -10.08 -22.64
C ASN A 76 28.93 -11.20 -22.84
N LYS A 77 27.89 -11.24 -22.00
CA LYS A 77 26.79 -12.20 -22.12
C LYS A 77 25.66 -11.59 -22.95
N THR A 78 25.24 -12.31 -23.99
CA THR A 78 24.08 -11.95 -24.82
C THR A 78 22.94 -12.89 -24.46
N ILE A 79 21.81 -12.36 -24.00
CA ILE A 79 20.62 -13.15 -23.67
C ILE A 79 19.61 -13.00 -24.81
N THR A 80 19.19 -14.12 -25.40
CA THR A 80 18.26 -14.15 -26.53
C THR A 80 16.96 -14.82 -26.05
N LEU A 81 15.85 -14.08 -26.05
CA LEU A 81 14.52 -14.59 -25.71
C LEU A 81 13.76 -14.86 -27.02
N GLU A 82 13.37 -16.11 -27.22
CA GLU A 82 12.64 -16.55 -28.42
C GLU A 82 11.23 -16.97 -28.04
N GLU A 83 10.23 -16.42 -28.73
CA GLU A 83 8.82 -16.72 -28.48
C GLU A 83 8.33 -17.79 -29.46
N TRP A 84 7.73 -18.85 -28.92
CA TRP A 84 7.21 -19.96 -29.72
C TRP A 84 5.71 -19.77 -30.00
N ASN A 85 5.34 -19.55 -31.26
CA ASN A 85 3.96 -19.23 -31.64
C ASN A 85 3.12 -20.47 -32.06
N GLY A 86 3.54 -21.67 -31.68
CA GLY A 86 2.70 -22.87 -31.68
C GLY A 86 2.38 -23.53 -33.03
N SER A 87 2.95 -23.08 -34.16
CA SER A 87 2.62 -23.63 -35.49
C SER A 87 3.65 -24.62 -36.07
N SER A 88 4.85 -24.75 -35.50
CA SER A 88 5.85 -25.78 -35.85
C SER A 88 7.01 -25.82 -34.84
N PRO A 89 7.67 -26.97 -34.58
CA PRO A 89 8.87 -27.06 -33.76
C PRO A 89 10.10 -26.35 -34.35
N THR A 90 10.05 -25.88 -35.60
CA THR A 90 11.18 -25.23 -36.31
C THR A 90 11.01 -23.73 -36.59
N LYS A 91 9.84 -23.13 -36.30
CA LYS A 91 9.60 -21.69 -36.47
C LYS A 91 9.66 -20.98 -35.11
N LEU A 92 10.87 -20.59 -34.71
CA LEU A 92 11.12 -19.65 -33.63
C LEU A 92 11.12 -18.24 -34.23
N SER A 93 10.20 -17.38 -33.79
CA SER A 93 10.28 -15.95 -34.11
C SER A 93 11.19 -15.28 -33.09
N LYS A 94 12.31 -14.71 -33.56
CA LYS A 94 13.18 -13.86 -32.74
C LYS A 94 12.41 -12.59 -32.37
N THR A 95 11.96 -12.49 -31.12
CA THR A 95 11.18 -11.33 -30.69
C THR A 95 12.08 -10.21 -30.14
N PHE A 96 13.22 -10.52 -29.48
CA PHE A 96 14.20 -9.48 -29.09
C PHE A 96 15.56 -10.08 -28.66
N THR A 97 16.66 -9.37 -28.87
CA THR A 97 18.00 -9.75 -28.38
C THR A 97 18.53 -8.69 -27.42
N ILE A 98 18.81 -9.06 -26.16
CA ILE A 98 19.42 -8.16 -25.18
C ILE A 98 20.94 -8.37 -25.24
N LYS A 99 21.65 -7.41 -25.85
CA LYS A 99 23.12 -7.33 -25.81
C LYS A 99 23.54 -6.47 -24.61
N ALA A 100 24.11 -7.10 -23.59
CA ALA A 100 24.83 -6.38 -22.54
C ALA A 100 26.29 -6.19 -22.99
N SER A 101 26.65 -4.99 -23.47
CA SER A 101 28.05 -4.60 -23.69
C SER A 101 28.55 -3.89 -22.44
N SER A 102 29.75 -4.20 -21.96
CA SER A 102 30.33 -3.63 -20.74
C SER A 102 30.42 -2.09 -20.73
N SER A 103 30.30 -1.43 -21.89
CA SER A 103 30.23 0.04 -22.03
C SER A 103 28.80 0.60 -22.11
N SER A 104 27.78 -0.24 -22.24
CA SER A 104 26.35 0.12 -22.24
C SER A 104 25.51 -0.62 -21.20
N VAL A 105 26.15 -1.43 -20.35
CA VAL A 105 25.73 -1.66 -18.94
C VAL A 105 26.14 -0.46 -18.07
N LEU A 106 26.23 0.72 -18.70
CA LEU A 106 25.65 1.93 -18.15
C LEU A 106 24.10 1.86 -18.27
N ILE A 107 23.50 0.72 -17.87
CA ILE A 107 22.15 0.75 -17.29
C ILE A 107 22.39 1.49 -15.97
N THR A 108 22.49 2.81 -16.07
CA THR A 108 21.78 3.73 -15.20
C THR A 108 21.34 3.02 -13.92
N ARG A 109 22.04 3.12 -12.79
CA ARG A 109 22.15 4.33 -11.97
C ARG A 109 20.89 5.24 -11.98
N TYR A 110 19.77 4.80 -12.54
CA TYR A 110 18.48 5.34 -12.16
C TYR A 110 18.24 4.79 -10.76
N PHE A 111 18.27 5.72 -9.81
CA PHE A 111 17.65 5.64 -8.50
C PHE A 111 16.39 4.74 -8.52
N PRO A 112 15.94 4.17 -7.39
CA PRO A 112 14.75 3.29 -7.30
C PRO A 112 13.41 3.86 -7.85
N PHE A 113 13.42 5.09 -8.39
CA PHE A 113 12.33 5.77 -9.08
C PHE A 113 11.53 4.92 -10.09
N PRO A 114 12.15 4.19 -11.05
CA PRO A 114 11.40 3.38 -12.00
C PRO A 114 10.67 2.24 -11.30
N ILE A 115 11.29 1.63 -10.28
CA ILE A 115 10.77 0.46 -9.59
C ILE A 115 9.54 0.84 -8.75
N ILE A 116 9.60 1.94 -8.01
CA ILE A 116 8.45 2.41 -7.20
C ILE A 116 7.28 2.81 -8.11
N ILE A 117 7.54 3.51 -9.22
CA ILE A 117 6.50 3.86 -10.19
C ILE A 117 5.90 2.61 -10.85
N ILE A 118 6.75 1.65 -11.24
CA ILE A 118 6.30 0.36 -11.80
C ILE A 118 5.47 -0.41 -10.76
N ILE A 119 5.85 -0.43 -9.49
CA ILE A 119 5.11 -1.08 -8.41
C ILE A 119 3.74 -0.45 -8.22
N ILE A 120 3.67 0.88 -8.12
CA ILE A 120 2.41 1.63 -7.97
C ILE A 120 1.53 1.41 -9.21
N HIS A 121 2.11 1.43 -10.41
CA HIS A 121 1.40 1.21 -11.66
C HIS A 121 0.89 -0.23 -11.81
N LEU A 122 1.70 -1.23 -11.45
CA LEU A 122 1.30 -2.65 -11.44
C LEU A 122 0.21 -2.93 -10.42
N PHE A 123 0.27 -2.31 -9.24
CA PHE A 123 -0.80 -2.45 -8.24
C PHE A 123 -2.09 -1.74 -8.66
N LEU A 124 -2.03 -0.50 -9.15
CA LEU A 124 -3.21 0.19 -9.68
C LEU A 124 -3.87 -0.63 -10.80
N SER A 125 -3.06 -1.09 -11.76
CA SER A 125 -3.56 -1.86 -12.90
C SER A 125 -4.17 -3.20 -12.47
N HIS A 126 -3.59 -3.92 -11.51
CA HIS A 126 -4.17 -5.17 -11.01
C HIS A 126 -5.40 -4.96 -10.11
N LEU A 127 -5.41 -3.95 -9.25
CA LEU A 127 -6.52 -3.66 -8.34
C LEU A 127 -7.74 -3.13 -9.10
N LEU A 128 -7.53 -2.21 -10.05
CA LEU A 128 -8.57 -1.75 -10.97
C LEU A 128 -9.09 -2.92 -11.82
N PHE A 129 -8.20 -3.79 -12.27
CA PHE A 129 -8.57 -5.00 -13.01
C PHE A 129 -9.37 -6.02 -12.18
N PHE A 130 -9.10 -6.11 -10.86
CA PHE A 130 -9.87 -6.93 -9.92
C PHE A 130 -11.26 -6.34 -9.63
N LEU A 131 -11.37 -5.03 -9.45
CA LEU A 131 -12.61 -4.35 -9.07
C LEU A 131 -13.55 -4.06 -10.26
N LEU A 132 -13.03 -3.93 -11.49
CA LEU A 132 -13.79 -3.37 -12.62
C LEU A 132 -14.18 -4.36 -13.73
N ILE A 133 -13.72 -5.62 -13.73
CA ILE A 133 -13.97 -6.54 -14.86
C ILE A 133 -14.95 -7.67 -14.51
N PRO A 134 -16.17 -7.66 -15.07
CA PRO A 134 -16.97 -8.86 -15.20
C PRO A 134 -16.36 -9.74 -16.31
N ARG A 135 -15.64 -10.80 -15.93
CA ARG A 135 -15.09 -11.73 -16.92
C ARG A 135 -16.19 -12.62 -17.50
N SER A 136 -16.35 -12.55 -18.82
CA SER A 136 -17.42 -13.16 -19.62
C SER A 136 -17.25 -14.68 -19.85
N GLY A 137 -17.47 -15.51 -18.82
CA GLY A 137 -17.56 -16.96 -19.01
C GLY A 137 -18.32 -17.67 -17.89
N ALA A 138 -19.41 -18.38 -18.20
CA ALA A 138 -20.42 -18.86 -17.24
C ALA A 138 -19.90 -19.64 -16.01
N ARG A 139 -18.82 -20.43 -16.13
CA ARG A 139 -18.19 -21.12 -14.97
C ARG A 139 -17.21 -20.22 -14.22
N PHE A 140 -16.44 -19.43 -14.96
CA PHE A 140 -15.52 -18.45 -14.41
C PHE A 140 -16.28 -17.35 -13.66
N THR A 141 -17.47 -16.97 -14.11
CA THR A 141 -18.34 -15.98 -13.46
C THR A 141 -18.83 -16.42 -12.09
N HIS A 142 -19.08 -17.71 -11.83
CA HIS A 142 -19.53 -18.16 -10.51
C HIS A 142 -18.40 -18.14 -9.49
N VAL A 143 -17.23 -18.67 -9.85
CA VAL A 143 -16.04 -18.63 -8.97
C VAL A 143 -15.58 -17.19 -8.77
N TRP A 144 -15.51 -16.40 -9.85
CA TRP A 144 -15.16 -14.98 -9.79
C TRP A 144 -16.14 -14.16 -8.94
N ARG A 145 -17.44 -14.41 -9.08
CA ARG A 145 -18.46 -13.75 -8.24
C ARG A 145 -18.31 -14.12 -6.76
N ARG A 146 -18.01 -15.39 -6.46
CA ARG A 146 -17.73 -15.84 -5.08
C ARG A 146 -16.44 -15.21 -4.52
N LEU A 147 -15.41 -15.02 -5.35
CA LEU A 147 -14.20 -14.31 -4.95
C LEU A 147 -14.48 -12.82 -4.71
N LEU A 148 -15.24 -12.16 -5.59
CA LEU A 148 -15.62 -10.76 -5.41
C LEU A 148 -16.48 -10.53 -4.15
N GLN A 149 -17.33 -11.50 -3.79
CA GLN A 149 -18.10 -11.47 -2.54
C GLN A 149 -17.22 -11.43 -1.28
N ALA A 150 -15.93 -11.82 -1.35
CA ALA A 150 -15.02 -11.68 -0.22
C ALA A 150 -14.52 -10.25 -0.01
N PHE A 151 -14.61 -9.40 -1.04
CA PHE A 151 -14.05 -8.05 -1.06
C PHE A 151 -15.09 -6.95 -1.19
N VAL A 152 -16.33 -7.27 -1.55
CA VAL A 152 -17.36 -6.28 -1.82
C VAL A 152 -18.59 -6.56 -0.96
N PRO A 153 -19.22 -5.54 -0.36
CA PRO A 153 -20.40 -5.74 0.48
C PRO A 153 -21.57 -6.39 -0.27
N GLU A 154 -22.42 -7.10 0.46
CA GLU A 154 -23.66 -7.63 -0.06
C GLU A 154 -24.57 -6.50 -0.55
N GLY A 155 -25.25 -6.70 -1.69
CA GLY A 155 -26.11 -5.68 -2.29
C GLY A 155 -25.37 -4.54 -3.00
N PHE A 156 -24.05 -4.64 -3.18
CA PHE A 156 -23.26 -3.66 -3.93
C PHE A 156 -23.71 -3.59 -5.41
N PRO A 157 -23.77 -2.40 -6.02
CA PRO A 157 -23.34 -1.10 -5.47
C PRO A 157 -24.41 -0.34 -4.67
N SER A 158 -25.66 -0.81 -4.64
CA SER A 158 -26.78 -0.10 -3.99
C SER A 158 -26.74 -0.08 -2.46
N SER A 159 -25.97 -0.95 -1.82
CA SER A 159 -25.88 -1.07 -0.36
C SER A 159 -24.86 -0.13 0.28
N VAL A 160 -24.10 0.62 -0.51
CA VAL A 160 -23.08 1.55 -0.03
C VAL A 160 -23.25 2.94 -0.64
N THR A 161 -22.74 3.96 0.03
CA THR A 161 -22.73 5.32 -0.53
C THR A 161 -21.86 5.43 -1.79
N ALA A 162 -22.18 6.40 -2.64
CA ALA A 162 -21.50 6.58 -3.93
C ALA A 162 -20.01 6.95 -3.81
N ASP A 163 -19.57 7.44 -2.66
CA ASP A 163 -18.18 7.78 -2.37
C ASP A 163 -17.35 6.60 -1.81
N TYR A 164 -17.96 5.43 -1.55
CA TYR A 164 -17.25 4.24 -1.06
C TYR A 164 -16.13 3.78 -1.99
N VAL A 165 -16.44 3.49 -3.25
CA VAL A 165 -15.45 2.99 -4.23
C VAL A 165 -14.27 3.94 -4.44
N PRO A 166 -14.48 5.25 -4.74
CA PRO A 166 -13.35 6.15 -4.93
C PRO A 166 -12.52 6.30 -3.65
N PHE A 167 -13.14 6.28 -2.47
CA PHE A 167 -12.42 6.27 -1.20
C PHE A 167 -11.54 5.01 -1.05
N GLN A 168 -12.13 3.81 -1.23
CA GLN A 168 -11.42 2.53 -1.06
C GLN A 168 -10.23 2.38 -2.01
N ILE A 169 -10.32 2.91 -3.24
CA ILE A 169 -9.18 2.90 -4.16
C ILE A 169 -8.00 3.70 -3.57
N TRP A 170 -8.24 4.92 -3.08
CA TRP A 170 -7.18 5.72 -2.48
C TRP A 170 -6.69 5.14 -1.16
N ASP A 171 -7.57 4.54 -0.37
CA ASP A 171 -7.22 3.90 0.89
C ASP A 171 -6.35 2.64 0.69
N LEU A 172 -6.60 1.87 -0.36
CA LEU A 172 -5.74 0.75 -0.72
C LEU A 172 -4.37 1.20 -1.24
N LEU A 173 -4.32 2.32 -1.97
CA LEU A 173 -3.07 2.90 -2.45
C LEU A 173 -2.21 3.45 -1.32
N GLN A 174 -2.80 4.16 -0.36
CA GLN A 174 -2.06 4.58 0.82
C GLN A 174 -1.61 3.34 1.61
N GLY A 175 -2.49 2.34 1.80
CA GLY A 175 -2.19 1.15 2.60
C GLY A 175 -0.99 0.40 2.04
N LEU A 176 -0.96 0.21 0.71
CA LEU A 176 0.18 -0.37 0.03
C LEU A 176 1.48 0.40 0.33
N SER A 177 1.44 1.74 0.21
CA SER A 177 2.61 2.58 0.50
C SER A 177 3.09 2.43 1.94
N THR A 178 2.15 2.37 2.89
CA THR A 178 2.44 2.13 4.30
C THR A 178 3.16 0.80 4.51
N TYR A 179 2.63 -0.32 4.00
CA TYR A 179 3.26 -1.62 4.21
C TYR A 179 4.64 -1.76 3.55
N ILE A 180 4.88 -1.11 2.41
CA ILE A 180 6.22 -1.05 1.80
C ILE A 180 7.20 -0.31 2.73
N ARG A 181 6.80 0.86 3.23
CA ARG A 181 7.62 1.67 4.15
C ARG A 181 7.87 0.96 5.47
N THR A 182 6.87 0.25 5.99
CA THR A 182 7.00 -0.55 7.21
C THR A 182 8.12 -1.58 7.09
N MET A 183 8.32 -2.21 5.93
CA MET A 183 9.44 -3.15 5.75
C MET A 183 10.79 -2.45 5.84
N LEU A 184 10.93 -1.26 5.24
CA LEU A 184 12.15 -0.45 5.30
C LEU A 184 12.46 0.05 6.71
N SER A 185 11.46 0.60 7.40
CA SER A 185 11.62 1.08 8.77
C SER A 185 11.86 -0.06 9.77
N THR A 186 11.19 -1.21 9.60
CA THR A 186 11.40 -2.40 10.43
C THR A 186 12.82 -2.93 10.27
N GLN A 187 13.36 -3.00 9.05
CA GLN A 187 14.74 -3.41 8.83
C GLN A 187 15.73 -2.48 9.57
N ALA A 188 15.54 -1.16 9.48
CA ALA A 188 16.36 -0.19 10.19
C ALA A 188 16.25 -0.36 11.71
N LEU A 189 15.03 -0.47 12.23
CA LEU A 189 14.77 -0.68 13.66
C LEU A 189 15.43 -1.96 14.19
N LEU A 190 15.29 -3.09 13.48
CA LEU A 190 15.93 -4.35 13.87
C LEU A 190 17.45 -4.24 13.87
N SER A 191 18.02 -3.53 12.89
CA SER A 191 19.45 -3.23 12.87
C SER A 191 19.87 -2.38 14.08
N ALA A 192 19.08 -1.37 14.47
CA ALA A 192 19.38 -0.51 15.62
C ALA A 192 19.33 -1.24 16.96
N ILE A 193 18.46 -2.24 17.10
CA ILE A 193 18.39 -3.11 18.28
C ILE A 193 19.63 -4.03 18.39
N GLY A 194 20.38 -4.18 17.30
CA GLY A 194 21.56 -5.04 17.24
C GLY A 194 21.24 -6.48 16.84
N VAL A 195 20.15 -6.70 16.08
CA VAL A 195 19.88 -8.03 15.50
C VAL A 195 21.03 -8.41 14.58
N GLY A 196 21.76 -9.47 14.94
CA GLY A 196 22.95 -9.95 14.23
C GLY A 196 24.29 -9.53 14.84
N GLU A 197 24.29 -8.66 15.86
CA GLU A 197 25.50 -8.22 16.55
C GLU A 197 25.87 -9.14 17.73
N LYS A 198 27.17 -9.46 17.89
CA LYS A 198 27.65 -10.35 18.96
C LYS A 198 27.55 -9.75 20.36
N SER A 199 27.55 -8.43 20.46
CA SER A 199 27.46 -7.69 21.72
C SER A 199 26.02 -7.44 22.18
N ALA A 200 25.03 -7.63 21.30
CA ALA A 200 23.62 -7.44 21.64
C ALA A 200 23.10 -8.62 22.45
N THR A 201 22.43 -8.33 23.57
CA THR A 201 21.81 -9.37 24.41
C THR A 201 20.31 -9.44 24.16
N VAL A 202 19.77 -10.67 24.19
CA VAL A 202 18.33 -10.90 24.05
C VAL A 202 17.54 -10.15 25.12
N ILE A 203 18.00 -10.18 26.38
CA ILE A 203 17.33 -9.49 27.49
C ILE A 203 17.32 -7.96 27.33
N GLY A 204 18.41 -7.38 26.82
CA GLY A 204 18.48 -5.95 26.52
C GLY A 204 17.49 -5.55 25.43
N ALA A 205 17.45 -6.30 24.32
CA ALA A 205 16.49 -6.10 23.24
C ALA A 205 15.04 -6.23 23.73
N THR A 206 14.75 -7.23 24.58
CA THR A 206 13.42 -7.43 25.19
C THR A 206 13.03 -6.23 26.05
N PHE A 207 13.93 -5.71 26.88
CA PHE A 207 13.65 -4.55 27.72
C PHE A 207 13.37 -3.28 26.91
N GLN A 208 14.12 -3.06 25.82
CA GLN A 208 13.88 -1.97 24.89
C GLN A 208 12.51 -2.07 24.22
N TRP A 209 12.11 -3.26 23.79
CA TRP A 209 10.76 -3.53 23.24
C TRP A 209 9.66 -3.28 24.27
N PHE A 210 9.84 -3.78 25.49
CA PHE A 210 8.91 -3.56 26.59
C PHE A 210 8.69 -2.06 26.85
N LEU A 211 9.77 -1.27 27.01
CA LEU A 211 9.66 0.17 27.26
C LEU A 211 8.94 0.90 26.13
N ARG A 212 9.28 0.55 24.88
CA ARG A 212 8.64 1.09 23.69
C ARG A 212 7.14 0.81 23.68
N ASP A 213 6.73 -0.43 23.93
CA ASP A 213 5.33 -0.84 23.87
C ASP A 213 4.52 -0.28 25.05
N LEU A 214 5.07 -0.31 26.27
CA LEU A 214 4.46 0.30 27.46
C LEU A 214 4.20 1.80 27.23
N THR A 215 5.21 2.52 26.74
CA THR A 215 5.12 3.97 26.50
C THR A 215 4.08 4.29 25.42
N GLY A 216 4.02 3.48 24.36
CA GLY A 216 2.99 3.57 23.33
C GLY A 216 1.58 3.39 23.91
N MET A 217 1.35 2.29 24.63
CA MET A 217 0.03 1.98 25.24
C MET A 217 -0.43 3.09 26.19
N LEU A 218 0.45 3.60 27.06
CA LEU A 218 0.15 4.73 27.93
C LEU A 218 -0.20 6.00 27.13
N GLY A 219 0.55 6.28 26.06
CA GLY A 219 0.27 7.38 25.15
C GLY A 219 -1.10 7.30 24.49
N GLY A 220 -1.50 6.11 24.02
CA GLY A 220 -2.83 5.88 23.44
C GLY A 220 -3.97 6.06 24.43
N ILE A 221 -3.81 5.59 25.67
CA ILE A 221 -4.79 5.78 26.75
C ILE A 221 -4.94 7.28 27.05
N LEU A 222 -3.81 7.99 27.23
CA LEU A 222 -3.83 9.44 27.48
C LEU A 222 -4.50 10.20 26.34
N PHE A 223 -4.17 9.88 25.08
CA PHE A 223 -4.81 10.52 23.94
C PHE A 223 -6.31 10.28 23.90
N THR A 224 -6.75 9.04 24.16
CA THR A 224 -8.17 8.69 24.23
C THR A 224 -8.89 9.48 25.32
N PHE A 225 -8.26 9.60 26.49
CA PHE A 225 -8.79 10.38 27.61
C PHE A 225 -9.00 11.86 27.27
N TYR A 226 -8.07 12.48 26.54
CA TYR A 226 -8.17 13.91 26.19
C TYR A 226 -9.04 14.19 24.96
N GLN A 227 -9.07 13.29 23.97
CA GLN A 227 -9.58 13.61 22.64
C GLN A 227 -10.71 12.69 22.15
N GLY A 228 -11.00 11.59 22.84
CA GLY A 228 -11.88 10.52 22.37
C GLY A 228 -13.29 10.95 21.96
N SER A 229 -13.84 12.02 22.57
CA SER A 229 -15.20 12.49 22.31
C SER A 229 -15.40 13.25 20.99
N ASN A 230 -14.34 13.60 20.28
CA ASN A 230 -14.42 14.45 19.07
C ASN A 230 -13.84 13.80 17.82
N LEU A 231 -13.42 12.53 17.88
CA LEU A 231 -12.69 11.86 16.79
C LEU A 231 -13.59 11.58 15.57
N ASP A 232 -14.85 11.25 15.79
CA ASP A 232 -15.86 10.98 14.77
C ASP A 232 -16.40 12.27 14.12
N SER A 233 -16.60 13.33 14.90
CA SER A 233 -17.13 14.62 14.42
C SER A 233 -16.31 15.23 13.27
N ASN A 234 -14.98 15.11 13.35
CA ASN A 234 -14.03 15.64 12.37
C ASN A 234 -13.25 14.52 11.66
N ALA A 235 -13.96 13.46 11.26
CA ALA A 235 -13.35 12.23 10.75
C ALA A 235 -12.33 12.46 9.61
N LYS A 236 -12.61 13.35 8.64
CA LYS A 236 -11.67 13.67 7.55
C LYS A 236 -10.33 14.21 8.06
N MET A 237 -10.37 15.14 9.00
CA MET A 237 -9.17 15.75 9.59
C MET A 237 -8.42 14.72 10.42
N TRP A 238 -9.12 14.01 11.31
CA TRP A 238 -8.49 13.01 12.17
C TRP A 238 -7.88 11.85 11.38
N ARG A 239 -8.45 11.49 10.23
CA ARG A 239 -7.84 10.54 9.28
C ARG A 239 -6.45 11.02 8.84
N LEU A 240 -6.36 12.25 8.31
CA LEU A 240 -5.08 12.82 7.88
C LEU A 240 -4.08 12.98 9.01
N VAL A 241 -4.53 13.38 10.21
CA VAL A 241 -3.65 13.52 11.37
C VAL A 241 -3.16 12.16 11.85
N ALA A 242 -4.02 11.13 11.86
CA ALA A 242 -3.63 9.76 12.21
C ALA A 242 -2.55 9.23 11.26
N ASP A 243 -2.75 9.43 9.96
CA ASP A 243 -1.81 9.00 8.92
C ASP A 243 -0.48 9.77 8.99
N LEU A 244 -0.51 11.07 9.31
CA LEU A 244 0.71 11.85 9.60
C LEU A 244 1.47 11.32 10.81
N MET A 245 0.76 11.01 11.91
CA MET A 245 1.39 10.44 13.10
C MET A 245 1.95 9.03 12.83
N ASN A 246 1.34 8.27 11.92
CA ASN A 246 1.86 6.97 11.51
C ASN A 246 3.21 7.15 10.79
N ASP A 247 3.25 8.13 9.88
CA ASP A 247 4.44 8.48 9.11
C ASP A 247 5.58 8.95 10.02
N LEU A 248 5.28 9.75 11.04
CA LEU A 248 6.26 10.13 12.07
C LEU A 248 6.75 8.91 12.85
N GLY A 249 5.86 7.99 13.22
CA GLY A 249 6.22 6.74 13.90
C GLY A 249 7.20 5.89 13.09
N MET A 250 6.89 5.67 11.81
CA MET A 250 7.77 4.94 10.89
C MET A 250 9.08 5.69 10.63
N LEU A 251 9.05 7.02 10.60
CA LEU A 251 10.25 7.84 10.46
C LEU A 251 11.17 7.67 11.68
N MET A 252 10.61 7.66 12.90
CA MET A 252 11.37 7.39 14.13
C MET A 252 12.07 6.04 14.08
N ASP A 253 11.36 5.00 13.62
CA ASP A 253 11.93 3.66 13.42
C ASP A 253 13.07 3.68 12.36
N LEU A 254 12.95 4.50 11.31
CA LEU A 254 13.99 4.64 10.28
C LEU A 254 15.23 5.42 10.76
N ILE A 255 15.05 6.48 11.56
CA ILE A 255 16.17 7.30 12.08
C ILE A 255 16.84 6.71 13.30
N SER A 256 16.20 5.78 14.01
CA SER A 256 16.72 5.25 15.27
C SER A 256 18.17 4.74 15.21
N PRO A 257 18.67 4.11 14.11
CA PRO A 257 20.07 3.71 14.03
C PRO A 257 21.06 4.89 14.07
N LEU A 258 20.63 6.10 13.68
CA LEU A 258 21.46 7.30 13.66
C LEU A 258 21.69 7.87 15.07
N PHE A 259 20.90 7.46 16.06
CA PHE A 259 20.96 7.96 17.43
C PHE A 259 21.13 6.82 18.47
N PRO A 260 22.23 6.04 18.45
CA PRO A 260 22.38 4.89 19.37
C PRO A 260 22.25 5.25 20.85
N SER A 261 22.77 6.41 21.26
CA SER A 261 22.70 6.89 22.66
C SER A 261 21.28 7.29 23.10
N ALA A 262 20.41 7.67 22.15
CA ALA A 262 19.03 8.07 22.40
C ALA A 262 18.01 7.08 21.82
N PHE A 263 18.47 5.87 21.43
CA PHE A 263 17.68 4.89 20.70
C PHE A 263 16.31 4.63 21.33
N VAL A 264 16.30 4.29 22.62
CA VAL A 264 15.08 3.98 23.39
C VAL A 264 14.11 5.17 23.37
N PHE A 265 14.63 6.39 23.54
CA PHE A 265 13.80 7.59 23.52
C PHE A 265 13.14 7.80 22.15
N VAL A 266 13.91 7.68 21.07
CA VAL A 266 13.41 7.83 19.68
C VAL A 266 12.32 6.82 19.38
N VAL A 267 12.53 5.53 19.69
CA VAL A 267 11.53 4.49 19.40
C VAL A 267 10.30 4.60 20.31
N CYS A 268 10.45 5.07 21.54
CA CYS A 268 9.31 5.37 22.42
C CYS A 268 8.44 6.50 21.86
N LEU A 269 9.04 7.58 21.32
CA LEU A 269 8.30 8.63 20.60
C LEU A 269 7.58 8.06 19.39
N GLY A 270 8.26 7.21 18.60
CA GLY A 270 7.64 6.52 17.47
C GLY A 270 6.45 5.65 17.88
N SER A 271 6.56 4.96 19.02
CA SER A 271 5.50 4.12 19.58
C SER A 271 4.29 4.93 20.06
N ILE A 272 4.50 6.06 20.74
CA ILE A 272 3.43 6.99 21.11
C ILE A 272 2.70 7.46 19.85
N SER A 273 3.46 7.86 18.82
CA SER A 273 2.92 8.31 17.54
C SER A 273 2.04 7.25 16.88
N ARG A 274 2.50 5.99 16.83
CA ARG A 274 1.71 4.86 16.29
C ARG A 274 0.50 4.50 17.15
N SER A 275 0.60 4.63 18.48
CA SER A 275 -0.54 4.39 19.37
C SER A 275 -1.63 5.44 19.18
N PHE A 276 -1.26 6.72 19.05
CA PHE A 276 -2.15 7.79 18.63
C PHE A 276 -2.85 7.44 17.31
N THR A 277 -2.09 7.01 16.29
CA THR A 277 -2.63 6.61 15.00
C THR A 277 -3.66 5.50 15.18
N GLY A 278 -3.37 4.48 15.98
CA GLY A 278 -4.28 3.37 16.22
C GLY A 278 -5.64 3.83 16.76
N VAL A 279 -5.64 4.73 17.74
CA VAL A 279 -6.88 5.29 18.32
C VAL A 279 -7.64 6.15 17.30
N ALA A 280 -6.97 7.12 16.68
CA ALA A 280 -7.62 8.05 15.75
C ALA A 280 -8.09 7.35 14.46
N SER A 281 -7.27 6.46 13.88
CA SER A 281 -7.65 5.64 12.73
C SER A 281 -8.80 4.70 13.08
N GLY A 282 -8.79 4.06 14.24
CA GLY A 282 -9.89 3.18 14.68
C GLY A 282 -11.22 3.92 14.80
N ALA A 283 -11.23 5.08 15.47
CA ALA A 283 -12.43 5.88 15.64
C ALA A 283 -12.96 6.45 14.31
N THR A 284 -12.07 6.99 13.47
CA THR A 284 -12.47 7.53 12.16
C THR A 284 -12.92 6.44 11.20
N ARG A 285 -12.27 5.26 11.20
CA ARG A 285 -12.71 4.09 10.43
C ARG A 285 -14.12 3.68 10.83
N ALA A 286 -14.41 3.57 12.12
CA ALA A 286 -15.76 3.26 12.59
C ALA A 286 -16.80 4.28 12.09
N ALA A 287 -16.51 5.58 12.18
CA ALA A 287 -17.40 6.63 11.66
C ALA A 287 -17.60 6.53 10.14
N LEU A 288 -16.55 6.22 9.37
CA LEU A 288 -16.64 6.05 7.91
C LEU A 288 -17.39 4.78 7.53
N THR A 289 -17.20 3.67 8.24
CA THR A 289 -17.96 2.43 8.04
C THR A 289 -19.45 2.69 8.22
N GLN A 290 -19.84 3.47 9.25
CA GLN A 290 -21.24 3.87 9.44
C GLN A 290 -21.73 4.78 8.32
N HIS A 291 -20.92 5.75 7.88
CA HIS A 291 -21.27 6.61 6.74
C HIS A 291 -21.50 5.79 5.46
N PHE A 292 -20.68 4.77 5.19
CA PHE A 292 -20.80 3.95 4.00
C PHE A 292 -22.00 3.01 4.01
N ALA A 293 -22.58 2.70 5.17
CA ALA A 293 -23.70 1.77 5.29
C ALA A 293 -25.02 2.44 4.89
N LEU A 294 -25.70 1.89 3.87
CA LEU A 294 -27.05 2.35 3.46
C LEU A 294 -28.17 1.38 3.87
N GLN A 295 -27.84 0.16 4.29
CA GLN A 295 -28.81 -0.92 4.55
C GLN A 295 -28.49 -1.66 5.86
N ASP A 296 -28.12 -0.93 6.91
CA ASP A 296 -27.67 -1.49 8.20
C ASP A 296 -26.55 -2.54 8.07
N ASN A 297 -25.73 -2.40 7.03
CA ASN A 297 -24.70 -3.34 6.60
C ASN A 297 -23.28 -2.95 7.05
N ALA A 298 -23.15 -2.16 8.12
CA ALA A 298 -21.87 -1.66 8.62
C ALA A 298 -20.89 -2.80 8.99
N ALA A 299 -21.38 -3.88 9.60
CA ALA A 299 -20.56 -5.04 9.94
C ALA A 299 -20.01 -5.75 8.69
N ASP A 300 -20.84 -5.89 7.65
CA ASP A 300 -20.40 -6.47 6.38
C ASP A 300 -19.36 -5.59 5.70
N ILE A 301 -19.58 -4.28 5.62
CA ILE A 301 -18.61 -3.30 5.10
C ILE A 301 -17.27 -3.42 5.85
N SER A 302 -17.29 -3.43 7.19
CA SER A 302 -16.08 -3.57 8.01
C SER A 302 -15.34 -4.88 7.71
N ALA A 303 -16.07 -5.99 7.54
CA ALA A 303 -15.47 -7.28 7.22
C ALA A 303 -14.82 -7.28 5.82
N LYS A 304 -15.48 -6.69 4.80
CA LYS A 304 -14.93 -6.60 3.44
C LYS A 304 -13.74 -5.65 3.36
N GLU A 305 -13.80 -4.51 4.05
CA GLU A 305 -12.68 -3.59 4.19
C GLU A 305 -11.48 -4.30 4.82
N GLY A 306 -11.70 -5.10 5.87
CA GLY A 306 -10.65 -5.95 6.46
C GLY A 306 -10.01 -6.92 5.48
N SER A 307 -10.79 -7.58 4.61
CA SER A 307 -10.26 -8.42 3.53
C SER A 307 -9.43 -7.62 2.52
N GLN A 308 -9.89 -6.42 2.14
CA GLN A 308 -9.18 -5.54 1.21
C GLN A 308 -7.84 -5.06 1.82
N GLU A 309 -7.84 -4.62 3.08
CA GLU A 309 -6.65 -4.22 3.85
C GLU A 309 -5.66 -5.39 3.97
N THR A 310 -6.15 -6.61 4.23
CA THR A 310 -5.32 -7.82 4.32
C THR A 310 -4.58 -8.10 3.01
N VAL A 311 -5.26 -8.01 1.86
CA VAL A 311 -4.62 -8.21 0.55
C VAL A 311 -3.61 -7.10 0.25
N ALA A 312 -3.94 -5.85 0.56
CA ALA A 312 -2.99 -4.74 0.43
C ALA A 312 -1.76 -4.95 1.33
N THR A 313 -1.95 -5.47 2.54
CA THR A 313 -0.88 -5.85 3.48
C THR A 313 0.04 -6.89 2.87
N MET A 314 -0.51 -8.01 2.39
CA MET A 314 0.27 -9.11 1.82
C MET A 314 1.11 -8.62 0.63
N ILE A 315 0.50 -7.86 -0.27
CA ILE A 315 1.18 -7.33 -1.46
C ILE A 315 2.23 -6.29 -1.06
N GLY A 316 1.89 -5.36 -0.16
CA GLY A 316 2.79 -4.32 0.31
C GLY A 316 3.99 -4.85 1.08
N MET A 317 3.81 -5.89 1.90
CA MET A 317 4.92 -6.57 2.58
C MET A 317 5.85 -7.28 1.59
N ALA A 318 5.31 -8.00 0.61
CA ALA A 318 6.13 -8.68 -0.41
C ALA A 318 6.96 -7.67 -1.23
N LEU A 319 6.33 -6.57 -1.65
CA LEU A 319 6.99 -5.49 -2.36
C LEU A 319 7.99 -4.73 -1.48
N GLY A 320 7.63 -4.48 -0.22
CA GLY A 320 8.50 -3.86 0.76
C GLY A 320 9.76 -4.68 1.01
N MET A 321 9.63 -6.00 1.11
CA MET A 321 10.78 -6.89 1.25
C MET A 321 11.64 -6.89 -0.02
N LEU A 322 11.03 -6.86 -1.21
CA LEU A 322 11.78 -6.73 -2.46
C LEU A 322 12.57 -5.40 -2.50
N VAL A 323 11.95 -4.27 -2.17
CA VAL A 323 12.62 -2.96 -2.10
C VAL A 323 13.74 -2.97 -1.06
N ALA A 324 13.48 -3.49 0.14
CA ALA A 324 14.47 -3.67 1.19
C ALA A 324 15.68 -4.46 0.69
N ARG A 325 15.47 -5.60 0.02
CA ARG A 325 16.54 -6.41 -0.60
C ARG A 325 17.34 -5.65 -1.66
N LEU A 326 16.67 -4.91 -2.54
CA LEU A 326 17.31 -4.15 -3.62
C LEU A 326 18.10 -2.93 -3.11
N THR A 327 17.74 -2.40 -1.94
CA THR A 327 18.36 -1.21 -1.35
C THR A 327 19.41 -1.54 -0.29
N ILE A 328 19.72 -2.82 -0.05
CA ILE A 328 20.78 -3.26 0.87
C ILE A 328 22.10 -2.57 0.50
N GLY A 329 22.79 -2.00 1.50
CA GLY A 329 24.06 -1.30 1.30
C GLY A 329 23.95 0.08 0.66
N HIS A 330 22.73 0.56 0.37
CA HIS A 330 22.48 1.86 -0.27
C HIS A 330 21.56 2.75 0.59
N PRO A 331 22.08 3.40 1.65
CA PRO A 331 21.27 4.22 2.57
C PRO A 331 20.47 5.33 1.88
N LEU A 332 21.07 6.00 0.88
CA LEU A 332 20.37 7.04 0.10
C LEU A 332 19.16 6.47 -0.65
N ALA A 333 19.22 5.23 -1.14
CA ALA A 333 18.12 4.59 -1.83
C ALA A 333 16.98 4.23 -0.86
N ILE A 334 17.30 3.79 0.37
CA ILE A 334 16.31 3.55 1.44
C ILE A 334 15.59 4.85 1.77
N TRP A 335 16.34 5.91 2.08
CA TRP A 335 15.82 7.23 2.42
C TRP A 335 14.94 7.81 1.32
N PHE A 336 15.43 7.76 0.08
CA PHE A 336 14.68 8.23 -1.08
C PHE A 336 13.37 7.44 -1.25
N SER A 337 13.42 6.11 -1.15
CA SER A 337 12.24 5.25 -1.27
C SER A 337 11.23 5.57 -0.17
N PHE A 338 11.68 5.66 1.08
CA PHE A 338 10.82 5.96 2.22
C PHE A 338 10.15 7.34 2.10
N LEU A 339 10.92 8.39 1.79
CA LEU A 339 10.40 9.76 1.66
C LEU A 339 9.44 9.91 0.48
N SER A 340 9.78 9.35 -0.69
CA SER A 340 8.90 9.40 -1.86
C SER A 340 7.57 8.67 -1.61
N LEU A 341 7.60 7.50 -0.98
CA LEU A 341 6.41 6.76 -0.57
C LEU A 341 5.61 7.49 0.51
N THR A 342 6.27 8.22 1.40
CA THR A 342 5.61 9.05 2.43
C THR A 342 4.86 10.23 1.80
N VAL A 343 5.47 10.92 0.83
CA VAL A 343 4.77 11.98 0.07
C VAL A 343 3.57 11.39 -0.69
N PHE A 344 3.76 10.24 -1.34
CA PHE A 344 2.66 9.54 -2.02
C PHE A 344 1.56 9.12 -1.05
N HIS A 345 1.90 8.60 0.13
CA HIS A 345 0.97 8.20 1.18
C HIS A 345 0.09 9.37 1.63
N MET A 346 0.71 10.50 1.98
CA MET A 346 -0.03 11.70 2.38
C MET A 346 -0.92 12.25 1.25
N TYR A 347 -0.43 12.22 0.01
CA TYR A 347 -1.23 12.60 -1.15
C TYR A 347 -2.42 11.66 -1.36
N ALA A 348 -2.22 10.34 -1.30
CA ALA A 348 -3.28 9.34 -1.45
C ALA A 348 -4.34 9.50 -0.34
N ASN A 349 -3.92 9.69 0.91
CA ASN A 349 -4.81 9.97 2.02
C ASN A 349 -5.61 11.27 1.82
N TYR A 350 -4.95 12.36 1.39
CA TYR A 350 -5.64 13.59 1.01
C TYR A 350 -6.68 13.37 -0.08
N ARG A 351 -6.36 12.58 -1.11
CA ARG A 351 -7.31 12.24 -2.18
C ARG A 351 -8.47 11.40 -1.65
N ALA A 352 -8.23 10.44 -0.76
CA ALA A 352 -9.26 9.60 -0.15
C ALA A 352 -10.30 10.46 0.59
N VAL A 353 -9.84 11.32 1.51
CA VAL A 353 -10.75 12.16 2.31
C VAL A 353 -11.47 13.24 1.50
N ARG A 354 -10.89 13.69 0.37
CA ARG A 354 -11.58 14.60 -0.58
C ARG A 354 -12.69 13.91 -1.38
N CYS A 355 -12.70 12.58 -1.47
CA CYS A 355 -13.81 11.84 -2.07
C CYS A 355 -15.04 11.77 -1.17
N LEU A 356 -14.86 11.87 0.15
CA LEU A 356 -15.92 11.69 1.14
C LEU A 356 -16.93 12.86 1.15
N ALA A 357 -18.21 12.56 1.10
CA ALA A 357 -19.31 13.51 1.26
C ALA A 357 -20.13 13.15 2.50
N LEU A 358 -19.53 13.36 3.68
CA LEU A 358 -20.13 13.03 4.97
C LEU A 358 -21.47 13.76 5.18
N ASN A 359 -22.47 13.02 5.65
CA ASN A 359 -23.81 13.52 5.97
C ASN A 359 -23.95 14.02 7.42
N SER A 360 -22.96 13.76 8.27
CA SER A 360 -22.93 14.23 9.64
C SER A 360 -22.58 15.71 9.72
N LEU A 361 -23.18 16.41 10.69
CA LEU A 361 -22.86 17.80 11.00
C LEU A 361 -21.69 17.87 11.99
N ASN A 362 -20.74 18.75 11.70
CA ASN A 362 -19.71 19.20 12.61
C ASN A 362 -19.74 20.74 12.65
N PRO A 363 -19.00 21.41 13.56
CA PRO A 363 -19.04 22.87 13.66
C PRO A 363 -18.76 23.60 12.34
N GLU A 364 -17.84 23.09 11.51
CA GLU A 364 -17.48 23.70 10.23
C GLU A 364 -18.57 23.53 9.16
N ARG A 365 -19.04 22.30 8.92
CA ARG A 365 -20.13 22.01 7.98
C ARG A 365 -21.40 22.75 8.37
N SER A 366 -21.70 22.84 9.68
CA SER A 366 -22.80 23.64 10.20
C SER A 366 -22.62 25.13 9.91
N SER A 367 -21.41 25.68 10.07
CA SER A 367 -21.12 27.08 9.73
C SER A 367 -21.32 27.36 8.24
N ILE A 368 -20.81 26.49 7.36
CA ILE A 368 -20.95 26.62 5.90
C ILE A 368 -22.43 26.58 5.50
N LEU A 369 -23.18 25.60 6.01
CA LEU A 369 -24.61 25.45 5.72
C LEU A 369 -25.42 26.65 6.19
N LEU A 370 -25.21 27.08 7.43
CA LEU A 370 -25.99 28.16 8.02
C LEU A 370 -25.68 29.49 7.36
N GLN A 371 -24.40 29.78 7.06
CA GLN A 371 -24.03 30.98 6.35
C GLN A 371 -24.69 31.02 4.96
N HIS A 372 -24.57 29.93 4.19
CA HIS A 372 -25.19 29.88 2.87
C HIS A 372 -26.71 30.03 2.93
N PHE A 373 -27.36 29.36 3.88
CA PHE A 373 -28.81 29.46 4.07
C PHE A 373 -29.26 30.88 4.44
N MET A 374 -28.52 31.57 5.32
CA MET A 374 -28.82 32.96 5.67
C MET A 374 -28.65 33.93 4.50
N GLU A 375 -27.71 33.67 3.59
CA GLU A 375 -27.43 34.52 2.42
C GLU A 375 -28.38 34.27 1.25
N THR A 376 -28.75 33.01 0.97
CA THR A 376 -29.47 32.62 -0.25
C THR A 376 -30.86 32.02 -0.01
N GLY A 377 -31.19 31.63 1.22
CA GLY A 377 -32.39 30.86 1.57
C GLY A 377 -32.37 29.40 1.09
N GLN A 378 -31.25 28.91 0.54
CA GLN A 378 -31.12 27.55 0.01
C GLN A 378 -30.25 26.67 0.91
N VAL A 379 -30.51 25.36 0.90
CA VAL A 379 -29.73 24.37 1.65
C VAL A 379 -28.78 23.64 0.71
N LEU A 380 -27.48 23.63 1.04
CA LEU A 380 -26.47 22.91 0.26
C LEU A 380 -26.55 21.40 0.49
N SER A 381 -26.28 20.63 -0.56
CA SER A 381 -26.09 19.18 -0.45
C SER A 381 -24.77 18.83 0.26
N PRO A 382 -24.66 17.63 0.89
CA PRO A 382 -23.42 17.17 1.53
C PRO A 382 -22.19 17.24 0.61
N LYS A 383 -22.37 16.99 -0.69
CA LYS A 383 -21.29 17.08 -1.68
C LYS A 383 -20.80 18.51 -1.91
N GLN A 384 -21.71 19.49 -1.91
CA GLN A 384 -21.37 20.92 -2.04
C GLN A 384 -20.72 21.48 -0.77
N VAL A 385 -21.13 21.00 0.41
CA VAL A 385 -20.49 21.38 1.67
C VAL A 385 -19.10 20.75 1.76
N SER A 386 -18.98 19.46 1.42
CA SER A 386 -17.72 18.72 1.44
C SER A 386 -16.62 19.36 0.58
N SER A 387 -16.98 19.98 -0.56
CA SER A 387 -15.99 20.64 -1.41
C SER A 387 -15.43 21.92 -0.78
N GLN A 388 -16.21 22.58 0.09
CA GLN A 388 -15.86 23.82 0.81
C GLN A 388 -15.21 23.55 2.17
N GLU A 389 -15.49 22.40 2.79
CA GLU A 389 -14.91 21.98 4.07
C GLU A 389 -13.39 21.81 3.98
N HIS A 390 -12.68 22.33 4.98
CA HIS A 390 -11.26 22.12 5.15
C HIS A 390 -10.99 20.72 5.70
N VAL A 391 -9.90 20.13 5.21
CA VAL A 391 -9.51 18.78 5.60
C VAL A 391 -8.34 18.80 6.59
N LEU A 392 -7.62 19.92 6.66
CA LEU A 392 -6.49 20.10 7.57
C LEU A 392 -6.92 20.85 8.84
N PRO A 393 -6.22 20.66 9.96
CA PRO A 393 -6.57 21.34 11.20
C PRO A 393 -6.54 22.86 11.03
N ILE A 394 -7.61 23.52 11.46
CA ILE A 394 -7.82 24.98 11.31
C ILE A 394 -6.68 25.78 11.97
N GLN A 395 -6.01 25.23 12.99
CA GLN A 395 -4.84 25.86 13.64
C GLN A 395 -3.67 26.11 12.67
N PHE A 396 -3.49 25.28 11.63
CA PHE A 396 -2.50 25.51 10.56
C PHE A 396 -2.98 26.53 9.52
N ILE A 397 -4.29 26.79 9.44
CA ILE A 397 -4.94 27.67 8.45
C ILE A 397 -5.23 29.06 9.04
N SER A 398 -5.13 29.22 10.36
CA SER A 398 -5.32 30.50 11.09
C SER A 398 -4.45 31.64 10.55
N TRP A 399 -3.35 31.36 9.85
CA TRP A 399 -2.57 32.37 9.13
C TRP A 399 -3.36 33.01 7.95
N SER A 400 -4.29 32.30 7.31
CA SER A 400 -4.86 32.70 6.01
C SER A 400 -6.33 33.16 6.02
N SER A 401 -7.08 33.05 7.12
CA SER A 401 -8.50 33.45 7.09
C SER A 401 -8.72 34.89 7.56
N LYS A 402 -8.44 35.85 6.66
CA LYS A 402 -8.89 37.25 6.77
C LYS A 402 -10.25 37.50 6.09
N LYS A 403 -11.06 36.46 5.82
CA LYS A 403 -12.21 36.58 4.91
C LYS A 403 -13.49 35.85 5.34
N ALA A 404 -13.67 35.55 6.62
CA ALA A 404 -14.98 35.19 7.13
C ALA A 404 -15.68 36.47 7.61
N ASN A 405 -16.69 36.93 6.87
CA ASN A 405 -17.61 37.96 7.35
C ASN A 405 -18.30 37.38 8.60
N CYS A 406 -17.89 37.83 9.78
CA CYS A 406 -18.49 37.38 11.03
C CYS A 406 -19.93 37.92 11.08
N LEU A 407 -20.89 37.06 10.75
CA LEU A 407 -22.30 37.34 10.98
C LEU A 407 -22.48 37.58 12.48
N HIS A 408 -22.99 38.75 12.86
CA HIS A 408 -23.14 39.21 14.24
C HIS A 408 -24.13 38.38 15.09
N LYS A 409 -24.56 37.20 14.62
CA LYS A 409 -25.47 36.30 15.33
C LYS A 409 -24.74 35.02 15.71
N LYS A 410 -24.57 34.82 17.02
CA LYS A 410 -24.10 33.56 17.59
C LYS A 410 -25.24 32.54 17.54
N VAL A 411 -25.12 31.52 16.71
CA VAL A 411 -26.09 30.42 16.63
C VAL A 411 -25.54 29.21 17.39
N CYS A 412 -26.21 28.86 18.49
CA CYS A 412 -25.84 27.70 19.30
C CYS A 412 -26.69 26.49 18.89
N LEU A 413 -26.07 25.50 18.24
CA LEU A 413 -26.72 24.26 17.83
C LEU A 413 -26.54 23.18 18.90
N GLY A 414 -27.58 22.38 19.15
CA GLY A 414 -27.52 21.26 20.11
C GLY A 414 -27.58 21.68 21.59
N MET A 415 -27.93 22.94 21.89
CA MET A 415 -28.21 23.38 23.25
C MET A 415 -29.43 22.63 23.80
N ARG A 416 -29.35 22.15 25.04
CA ARG A 416 -30.54 21.59 25.71
C ARG A 416 -31.60 22.68 25.80
N ILE A 417 -32.85 22.35 25.53
CA ILE A 417 -33.96 23.31 25.63
C ILE A 417 -34.00 23.96 27.04
N SER A 418 -33.65 23.20 28.08
CA SER A 418 -33.52 23.68 29.47
C SER A 418 -32.43 24.74 29.71
N SER A 419 -31.57 25.03 28.73
CA SER A 419 -30.56 26.08 28.82
C SER A 419 -31.05 27.43 28.29
N PHE A 420 -32.25 27.48 27.71
CA PHE A 420 -32.88 28.71 27.20
C PHE A 420 -33.68 29.48 28.25
N ASP A 421 -33.95 28.90 29.44
CA ASP A 421 -34.77 29.57 30.48
C ASP A 421 -34.12 30.86 31.03
N ASN A 422 -32.85 31.14 30.72
CA ASN A 422 -32.12 32.34 31.15
C ASN A 422 -31.74 33.29 30.00
N MET A 423 -32.19 33.04 28.76
CA MET A 423 -32.01 33.99 27.65
C MET A 423 -33.36 34.65 27.38
N GLU A 424 -33.56 35.84 27.95
CA GLU A 424 -34.72 36.70 27.62
C GLU A 424 -34.86 36.81 26.10
N MET A 425 -36.05 36.44 25.60
CA MET A 425 -36.46 36.56 24.19
C MET A 425 -36.60 38.02 23.77
#